data_AF-A0A7C3WAS4-F1
#
_entry.id   AF-A0A7C3WAS4-F1
#
_cell.length_a   1.000
_cell.length_b   1.000
_cell.length_c   1.000
_cell.angle_alpha   90.00
_cell.angle_beta   90.00
_cell.angle_gamma   90.00
#
_symmetry.space_group_name_H-M   'P 1'
#
loop_
_entity.id
_entity.type
_entity.pdbx_description
1 polymer ?
#
loop_
_entity_poly.entity_id
_entity_poly.type
_entity_poly.pdbx_seq_one_letter_code
_entity_poly.pdbx_strand_id
1 'polypeptide(L)'
;PWQNAASPLIEGELLFVNCNAPSRRLLALRPTDGSVVWQGQDDKMTQATPVAATLQGVRQILFMAQSGLVAVAPETGSVLWRYKFPYSVSTGASPVVAGDIVYCSAAYNIGAAAVRVTKSGNLWSVRELWRKPGELMNHWSTPVHHNGYLYGLYGHGAHGVAPLQCVNLLTGEEMWSQEGFGPGGVLLVDGLIMVLSDAGTLVLVQPDPTAYTEVARFKALTGKCWNVPAVCNGRIYARSTKEGVALEVPPPPLPALRLSPPQRQPDGSWRLQIACADGSPIDAPRAARIEVRATTNVAAPLTDWVQPSTPLALTNGTLRLEQPAAGSPAQRYFIVLER
;
A
#
# COMPACT_ATOMS: atom_id res chain seq x y z
N PRO A 1 -2.35 -23.46 24.15
CA PRO A 1 -2.75 -23.36 22.73
C PRO A 1 -2.97 -21.90 22.34
N TRP A 2 -2.51 -21.48 21.15
CA TRP A 2 -2.83 -20.16 20.61
C TRP A 2 -4.34 -20.04 20.42
N GLN A 3 -4.92 -18.94 20.88
CA GLN A 3 -6.35 -18.67 20.75
C GLN A 3 -6.61 -17.85 19.46
N ASN A 4 -7.76 -17.19 19.38
CA ASN A 4 -8.08 -16.35 18.24
C ASN A 4 -7.25 -15.06 18.22
N ALA A 5 -6.63 -14.78 17.08
CA ALA A 5 -5.90 -13.55 16.79
C ALA A 5 -6.26 -13.01 15.39
N ALA A 6 -7.21 -13.65 14.69
CA ALA A 6 -7.71 -13.18 13.41
C ALA A 6 -8.46 -11.86 13.61
N SER A 7 -8.29 -10.93 12.67
CA SER A 7 -9.17 -9.77 12.62
C SER A 7 -10.57 -10.22 12.15
N PRO A 8 -11.65 -9.61 12.63
CA PRO A 8 -12.96 -9.79 12.01
C PRO A 8 -12.94 -9.18 10.60
N LEU A 9 -13.65 -9.79 9.67
CA LEU A 9 -13.91 -9.22 8.35
C LEU A 9 -15.29 -8.58 8.37
N ILE A 10 -15.38 -7.27 8.11
CA ILE A 10 -16.65 -6.60 7.83
C ILE A 10 -16.82 -6.57 6.31
N GLU A 11 -17.96 -7.07 5.84
CA GLU A 11 -18.33 -7.10 4.43
C GLU A 11 -19.84 -6.85 4.31
N GLY A 12 -20.22 -5.74 3.64
CA GLY A 12 -21.60 -5.26 3.64
C GLY A 12 -22.08 -4.96 5.07
N GLU A 13 -23.23 -5.51 5.45
CA GLU A 13 -23.82 -5.38 6.79
C GLU A 13 -23.44 -6.53 7.73
N LEU A 14 -22.46 -7.37 7.37
CA LEU A 14 -22.10 -8.58 8.09
C LEU A 14 -20.65 -8.54 8.59
N LEU A 15 -20.44 -9.12 9.77
CA LEU A 15 -19.13 -9.38 10.36
C LEU A 15 -18.86 -10.87 10.38
N PHE A 16 -17.72 -11.29 9.82
CA PHE A 16 -17.32 -12.68 9.66
C PHE A 16 -16.13 -13.03 10.54
N VAL A 17 -16.22 -14.15 11.26
CA VAL A 17 -15.17 -14.65 12.15
C VAL A 17 -15.12 -16.18 12.15
N ASN A 18 -13.90 -16.72 12.31
CA ASN A 18 -13.70 -18.13 12.63
C ASN A 18 -13.43 -18.26 14.14
N CYS A 19 -14.41 -18.75 14.90
CA CYS A 19 -14.39 -18.82 16.35
C CYS A 19 -13.79 -20.12 16.87
N ASN A 20 -13.10 -20.03 18.00
CA ASN A 20 -12.63 -21.20 18.74
C ASN A 20 -13.77 -21.78 19.62
N ALA A 21 -14.80 -22.35 19.00
CA ALA A 21 -15.96 -22.95 19.67
C ALA A 21 -15.93 -24.50 19.60
N PRO A 22 -16.69 -25.23 20.45
CA PRO A 22 -16.80 -26.69 20.36
C PRO A 22 -17.33 -27.19 19.01
N SER A 23 -18.31 -26.48 18.44
CA SER A 23 -18.91 -26.70 17.12
C SER A 23 -19.35 -25.37 16.49
N ARG A 24 -19.74 -25.36 15.21
CA ARG A 24 -20.25 -24.19 14.47
C ARG A 24 -19.30 -23.00 14.54
N ARG A 25 -18.12 -23.17 13.94
CA ARG A 25 -16.96 -22.29 14.11
C ARG A 25 -16.90 -21.15 13.10
N LEU A 26 -17.58 -21.26 11.96
CA LEU A 26 -17.70 -20.15 11.02
C LEU A 26 -18.98 -19.39 11.34
N LEU A 27 -18.87 -18.07 11.54
CA LEU A 27 -19.98 -17.22 11.94
C LEU A 27 -20.09 -15.99 11.05
N ALA A 28 -21.33 -15.55 10.84
CA ALA A 28 -21.67 -14.19 10.45
C ALA A 28 -22.55 -13.55 11.52
N LEU A 29 -22.18 -12.34 11.93
CA LEU A 29 -22.87 -11.53 12.93
C LEU A 29 -23.31 -10.20 12.31
N ARG A 30 -24.33 -9.56 12.88
CA ARG A 30 -24.58 -8.13 12.62
C ARG A 30 -23.57 -7.29 13.41
N PRO A 31 -22.79 -6.40 12.77
CA PRO A 31 -21.87 -5.50 13.47
C PRO A 31 -22.57 -4.55 14.45
N THR A 32 -23.86 -4.25 14.21
CA THR A 32 -24.63 -3.27 14.97
C THR A 32 -25.00 -3.73 16.39
N ASP A 33 -25.30 -5.02 16.57
CA ASP A 33 -25.80 -5.56 17.83
C ASP A 33 -25.19 -6.92 18.21
N GLY A 34 -24.33 -7.49 17.38
CA GLY A 34 -23.68 -8.78 17.60
C GLY A 34 -24.59 -10.00 17.41
N SER A 35 -25.83 -9.82 16.93
CA SER A 35 -26.75 -10.92 16.68
C SER A 35 -26.22 -11.86 15.59
N VAL A 36 -26.42 -13.16 15.79
CA VAL A 36 -25.97 -14.20 14.86
C VAL A 36 -26.90 -14.25 13.66
N VAL A 37 -26.36 -14.04 12.46
CA VAL A 37 -27.09 -14.22 11.20
C VAL A 37 -27.06 -15.68 10.78
N TRP A 38 -25.86 -16.27 10.81
CA TRP A 38 -25.68 -17.72 10.69
C TRP A 38 -24.42 -18.15 11.45
N GLN A 39 -24.41 -19.42 11.82
CA GLN A 39 -23.25 -20.10 12.37
C GLN A 39 -23.25 -21.55 11.89
N GLY A 40 -22.11 -22.06 11.48
CA GLY A 40 -22.03 -23.40 10.91
C GLY A 40 -20.60 -23.87 10.70
N GLN A 41 -20.50 -25.08 10.17
CA GLN A 41 -19.25 -25.82 9.94
C GLN A 41 -18.41 -26.06 11.21
N ASP A 42 -17.64 -27.14 11.24
CA ASP A 42 -16.79 -27.48 12.38
C ASP A 42 -15.30 -27.30 12.07
N ASP A 43 -14.99 -26.53 11.03
CA ASP A 43 -13.63 -26.21 10.64
C ASP A 43 -12.90 -25.45 11.75
N LYS A 44 -11.88 -26.08 12.36
CA LYS A 44 -11.14 -25.49 13.47
C LYS A 44 -10.46 -24.19 13.04
N MET A 45 -10.46 -23.22 13.94
CA MET A 45 -9.90 -21.90 13.69
C MET A 45 -8.38 -21.92 13.46
N THR A 46 -7.93 -20.91 12.72
CA THR A 46 -6.54 -20.46 12.67
C THR A 46 -6.53 -18.96 13.03
N GLN A 47 -5.36 -18.32 12.91
CA GLN A 47 -5.16 -16.90 13.16
C GLN A 47 -5.33 -16.06 11.87
N ALA A 48 -5.60 -16.72 10.74
CA ALA A 48 -5.79 -16.06 9.45
C ALA A 48 -7.11 -15.27 9.44
N THR A 49 -7.05 -14.05 8.92
CA THR A 49 -8.23 -13.20 8.76
C THR A 49 -9.06 -13.70 7.56
N PRO A 50 -10.39 -13.82 7.67
CA PRO A 50 -11.23 -14.17 6.53
C PRO A 50 -11.11 -13.15 5.40
N VAL A 51 -11.28 -13.58 4.16
CA VAL A 51 -11.19 -12.69 2.98
C VAL A 51 -12.47 -12.78 2.17
N ALA A 52 -13.07 -11.63 1.86
CA ALA A 52 -14.18 -11.56 0.91
C ALA A 52 -13.65 -11.42 -0.52
N ALA A 53 -14.14 -12.28 -1.42
CA ALA A 53 -13.77 -12.23 -2.82
C ALA A 53 -14.92 -12.63 -3.73
N THR A 54 -14.87 -12.17 -4.98
CA THR A 54 -15.80 -12.59 -6.02
C THR A 54 -15.07 -13.56 -6.95
N LEU A 55 -15.39 -14.85 -6.87
CA LEU A 55 -14.85 -15.87 -7.77
C LEU A 55 -15.96 -16.37 -8.68
N GLN A 56 -15.68 -16.45 -9.98
CA GLN A 56 -16.64 -16.94 -10.99
C GLN A 56 -18.00 -16.20 -10.90
N GLY A 57 -17.96 -14.88 -10.65
CA GLY A 57 -19.15 -14.03 -10.53
C GLY A 57 -19.96 -14.18 -9.24
N VAL A 58 -19.50 -14.97 -8.26
CA VAL A 58 -20.21 -15.18 -6.99
C VAL A 58 -19.39 -14.60 -5.85
N ARG A 59 -20.02 -13.76 -4.99
CA ARG A 59 -19.42 -13.23 -3.76
C ARG A 59 -19.30 -14.33 -2.71
N GLN A 60 -18.14 -14.42 -2.06
CA GLN A 60 -17.82 -15.50 -1.12
C GLN A 60 -16.96 -14.97 0.02
N ILE A 61 -17.07 -15.62 1.17
CA ILE A 61 -16.12 -15.45 2.28
C ILE A 61 -15.23 -16.67 2.36
N LEU A 62 -13.92 -16.46 2.29
CA LEU A 62 -12.91 -17.50 2.36
C LEU A 62 -12.28 -17.51 3.75
N PHE A 63 -12.34 -18.67 4.39
CA PHE A 63 -11.68 -18.95 5.65
C PHE A 63 -10.49 -19.88 5.41
N MET A 64 -9.34 -19.54 5.99
CA MET A 64 -8.24 -20.48 6.15
C MET A 64 -8.37 -21.15 7.51
N ALA A 65 -8.87 -22.39 7.52
CA ALA A 65 -9.08 -23.20 8.72
C ALA A 65 -8.03 -24.31 8.83
N GLN A 66 -8.02 -25.06 9.93
CA GLN A 66 -7.09 -26.20 10.08
C GLN A 66 -7.35 -27.34 9.08
N SER A 67 -8.56 -27.39 8.50
CA SER A 67 -8.92 -28.30 7.40
C SER A 67 -8.43 -27.82 6.04
N GLY A 68 -8.04 -26.55 5.93
CA GLY A 68 -7.64 -25.86 4.71
C GLY A 68 -8.56 -24.70 4.35
N LEU A 69 -8.70 -24.42 3.05
CA LEU A 69 -9.57 -23.36 2.56
C LEU A 69 -11.03 -23.79 2.56
N VAL A 70 -11.89 -22.91 3.07
CA VAL A 70 -13.34 -23.09 3.09
C VAL A 70 -13.98 -21.82 2.58
N ALA A 71 -14.67 -21.90 1.45
CA ALA A 71 -15.42 -20.79 0.91
C ALA A 71 -16.92 -20.98 1.16
N VAL A 72 -17.57 -19.94 1.64
CA VAL A 72 -19.00 -19.94 1.97
C VAL A 72 -19.73 -18.77 1.32
N ALA A 73 -21.03 -18.95 1.08
CA ALA A 73 -21.93 -17.86 0.72
C ALA A 73 -22.07 -16.88 1.92
N PRO A 74 -21.84 -15.55 1.73
CA PRO A 74 -21.85 -14.58 2.83
C PRO A 74 -23.15 -14.56 3.65
N GLU A 75 -24.29 -14.81 3.02
CA GLU A 75 -25.63 -14.58 3.58
C GLU A 75 -26.15 -15.80 4.35
N THR A 76 -25.64 -17.00 4.02
CA THR A 76 -26.18 -18.27 4.54
C THR A 76 -25.14 -19.15 5.23
N GLY A 77 -23.85 -18.90 4.99
CA GLY A 77 -22.78 -19.79 5.45
C GLY A 77 -22.72 -21.14 4.72
N SER A 78 -23.49 -21.30 3.63
CA SER A 78 -23.48 -22.51 2.81
C SER A 78 -22.12 -22.67 2.14
N VAL A 79 -21.53 -23.86 2.27
CA VAL A 79 -20.23 -24.15 1.65
C VAL A 79 -20.37 -24.16 0.13
N LEU A 80 -19.52 -23.39 -0.53
CA LEU A 80 -19.41 -23.34 -1.98
C LEU A 80 -18.35 -24.33 -2.47
N TRP A 81 -17.17 -24.29 -1.86
CA TRP A 81 -16.09 -25.23 -2.14
C TRP A 81 -15.10 -25.32 -0.98
N ARG A 82 -14.27 -26.35 -1.04
CA ARG A 82 -13.20 -26.62 -0.08
C ARG A 82 -11.93 -27.01 -0.81
N TYR A 83 -10.80 -26.70 -0.19
CA TYR A 83 -9.51 -27.27 -0.58
C TYR A 83 -8.76 -27.69 0.67
N LYS A 84 -8.43 -28.98 0.74
CA LYS A 84 -7.73 -29.55 1.90
C LYS A 84 -6.29 -29.07 1.90
N PHE A 85 -5.86 -28.46 3.00
CA PHE A 85 -4.49 -27.99 3.18
C PHE A 85 -3.97 -28.38 4.57
N PRO A 86 -2.73 -28.85 4.71
CA PRO A 86 -2.23 -29.31 6.01
C PRO A 86 -2.15 -28.19 7.05
N TYR A 87 -2.27 -28.56 8.32
CA TYR A 87 -2.11 -27.68 9.46
C TYR A 87 -1.15 -28.31 10.48
N SER A 88 -0.43 -27.47 11.24
CA SER A 88 0.51 -27.93 12.27
C SER A 88 0.32 -27.15 13.59
N VAL A 89 0.85 -25.93 13.70
CA VAL A 89 0.88 -25.17 14.97
C VAL A 89 0.02 -23.91 14.93
N SER A 90 0.16 -23.12 13.88
CA SER A 90 -0.50 -21.82 13.69
C SER A 90 -0.45 -21.44 12.21
N THR A 91 -1.47 -20.72 11.76
CA THR A 91 -1.54 -20.14 10.41
C THR A 91 -2.10 -18.73 10.56
N GLY A 92 -1.24 -17.72 10.39
CA GLY A 92 -1.62 -16.31 10.48
C GLY A 92 -1.81 -15.64 9.11
N ALA A 93 -1.17 -16.15 8.07
CA ALA A 93 -1.34 -15.63 6.72
C ALA A 93 -2.75 -15.91 6.20
N SER A 94 -3.43 -14.84 5.78
CA SER A 94 -4.74 -14.89 5.14
C SER A 94 -4.61 -15.41 3.70
N PRO A 95 -5.65 -16.03 3.13
CA PRO A 95 -5.64 -16.41 1.73
C PRO A 95 -5.54 -15.18 0.83
N VAL A 96 -4.80 -15.27 -0.27
CA VAL A 96 -4.71 -14.20 -1.28
C VAL A 96 -5.53 -14.61 -2.49
N VAL A 97 -6.45 -13.76 -2.93
CA VAL A 97 -7.30 -14.02 -4.10
C VAL A 97 -6.92 -13.10 -5.25
N ALA A 98 -6.66 -13.67 -6.41
CA ALA A 98 -6.36 -12.94 -7.64
C ALA A 98 -7.14 -13.56 -8.81
N GLY A 99 -8.21 -12.89 -9.23
CA GLY A 99 -9.13 -13.42 -10.24
C GLY A 99 -9.76 -14.74 -9.77
N ASP A 100 -9.47 -15.83 -10.48
CA ASP A 100 -9.96 -17.17 -10.17
C ASP A 100 -8.97 -18.02 -9.36
N ILE A 101 -7.85 -17.44 -8.92
CA ILE A 101 -6.79 -18.13 -8.19
C ILE A 101 -6.82 -17.74 -6.72
N VAL A 102 -6.67 -18.73 -5.85
CA VAL A 102 -6.54 -18.56 -4.40
C VAL A 102 -5.21 -19.16 -3.96
N TYR A 103 -4.37 -18.34 -3.35
CA TYR A 103 -3.13 -18.74 -2.70
C TYR A 103 -3.35 -18.91 -1.20
N CYS A 104 -2.71 -19.93 -0.61
CA CYS A 104 -2.65 -20.11 0.83
C CYS A 104 -1.29 -20.69 1.25
N SER A 105 -0.82 -20.29 2.41
CA SER A 105 0.40 -20.84 3.00
C SER A 105 0.32 -20.98 4.51
N ALA A 106 1.21 -21.79 5.06
CA ALA A 106 1.42 -21.91 6.48
C ALA A 106 2.89 -22.21 6.77
N ALA A 107 3.37 -21.67 7.90
CA ALA A 107 4.69 -21.95 8.45
C ALA A 107 4.81 -23.39 9.01
N TYR A 108 5.86 -23.65 9.79
CA TYR A 108 6.09 -24.94 10.46
C TYR A 108 6.23 -26.11 9.48
N ASN A 109 7.01 -25.90 8.42
CA ASN A 109 7.28 -26.85 7.33
C ASN A 109 6.05 -27.29 6.54
N ILE A 110 4.93 -26.57 6.64
CA ILE A 110 3.74 -26.87 5.83
C ILE A 110 3.97 -26.40 4.40
N GLY A 111 4.34 -25.14 4.17
CA GLY A 111 4.61 -24.61 2.83
C GLY A 111 3.43 -23.85 2.25
N ALA A 112 3.31 -23.82 0.92
CA ALA A 112 2.25 -23.10 0.23
C ALA A 112 1.59 -23.85 -0.93
N ALA A 113 0.43 -23.39 -1.35
CA ALA A 113 -0.30 -23.83 -2.53
C ALA A 113 -0.98 -22.65 -3.24
N ALA A 114 -1.21 -22.81 -4.54
CA ALA A 114 -2.22 -22.03 -5.25
C ALA A 114 -3.21 -22.96 -5.94
N VAL A 115 -4.48 -22.58 -5.91
CA VAL A 115 -5.57 -23.32 -6.53
C VAL A 115 -6.36 -22.42 -7.45
N ARG A 116 -6.82 -22.96 -8.58
CA ARG A 116 -7.79 -22.30 -9.46
C ARG A 116 -9.20 -22.80 -9.13
N VAL A 117 -10.10 -21.85 -8.94
CA VAL A 117 -11.51 -22.10 -8.63
C VAL A 117 -12.34 -21.81 -9.87
N THR A 118 -13.08 -22.81 -10.33
CA THR A 118 -13.98 -22.72 -11.48
C THR A 118 -15.39 -23.10 -11.08
N LYS A 119 -16.37 -22.65 -11.88
CA LYS A 119 -17.78 -22.95 -11.68
C LYS A 119 -18.41 -23.37 -13.00
N SER A 120 -19.13 -24.48 -13.00
CA SER A 120 -19.94 -24.94 -14.14
C SER A 120 -21.37 -25.16 -13.65
N GLY A 121 -22.29 -24.29 -14.07
CA GLY A 121 -23.64 -24.22 -13.49
C GLY A 121 -23.57 -23.94 -11.98
N ASN A 122 -24.06 -24.89 -11.17
CA ASN A 122 -24.02 -24.82 -9.70
C ASN A 122 -22.86 -25.59 -9.07
N LEU A 123 -22.03 -26.26 -9.88
CA LEU A 123 -20.92 -27.07 -9.39
C LEU A 123 -19.64 -26.25 -9.34
N TRP A 124 -19.01 -26.26 -8.17
CA TRP A 124 -17.67 -25.71 -7.97
C TRP A 124 -16.61 -26.78 -8.19
N SER A 125 -15.51 -26.39 -8.81
CA SER A 125 -14.33 -27.25 -8.96
C SER A 125 -13.08 -26.47 -8.58
N VAL A 126 -12.22 -27.13 -7.80
CA VAL A 126 -10.96 -26.56 -7.32
C VAL A 126 -9.83 -27.41 -7.86
N ARG A 127 -8.95 -26.80 -8.65
CA ARG A 127 -7.77 -27.45 -9.22
C ARG A 127 -6.53 -26.87 -8.60
N GLU A 128 -5.72 -27.69 -7.95
CA GLU A 128 -4.39 -27.31 -7.51
C GLU A 128 -3.53 -26.95 -8.73
N LEU A 129 -2.99 -25.73 -8.76
CA LEU A 129 -2.05 -25.29 -9.78
C LEU A 129 -0.65 -25.78 -9.41
N TRP A 130 -0.30 -25.65 -8.13
CA TRP A 130 0.95 -26.14 -7.58
C TRP A 130 0.85 -26.25 -6.05
N ARG A 131 1.71 -27.09 -5.50
CA ARG A 131 1.93 -27.27 -4.06
C ARG A 131 3.43 -27.37 -3.80
N LYS A 132 3.93 -26.58 -2.85
CA LYS A 132 5.32 -26.58 -2.43
C LYS A 132 5.45 -26.88 -0.93
N PRO A 133 5.53 -28.16 -0.51
CA PRO A 133 5.70 -28.52 0.89
C PRO A 133 7.01 -27.97 1.46
N GLY A 134 6.96 -27.35 2.63
CA GLY A 134 8.17 -26.80 3.29
C GLY A 134 8.79 -25.55 2.65
N GLU A 135 8.31 -25.10 1.49
CA GLU A 135 8.79 -23.88 0.82
C GLU A 135 7.69 -22.81 0.74
N LEU A 136 8.08 -21.56 0.46
CA LEU A 136 7.17 -20.42 0.31
C LEU A 136 6.21 -20.24 1.49
N MET A 137 6.68 -20.55 2.69
CA MET A 137 5.90 -20.44 3.91
C MET A 137 5.73 -18.98 4.31
N ASN A 138 4.52 -18.47 4.42
CA ASN A 138 4.31 -17.25 5.18
C ASN A 138 3.88 -17.60 6.61
N HIS A 139 4.49 -16.95 7.60
CA HIS A 139 4.16 -17.19 9.00
C HIS A 139 2.96 -16.36 9.46
N TRP A 140 3.17 -15.05 9.61
CA TRP A 140 2.13 -14.10 10.04
C TRP A 140 1.76 -13.09 8.96
N SER A 141 2.71 -12.77 8.08
CA SER A 141 2.53 -11.75 7.04
C SER A 141 1.84 -12.34 5.81
N THR A 142 0.71 -11.77 5.41
CA THR A 142 0.06 -12.15 4.14
C THR A 142 0.82 -11.48 2.99
N PRO A 143 1.29 -12.21 1.96
CA PRO A 143 1.94 -11.59 0.83
C PRO A 143 0.94 -10.72 0.06
N VAL A 144 1.42 -9.66 -0.58
CA VAL A 144 0.59 -8.83 -1.45
C VAL A 144 0.64 -9.34 -2.88
N HIS A 145 -0.52 -9.46 -3.50
CA HIS A 145 -0.62 -9.73 -4.93
C HIS A 145 -0.53 -8.43 -5.72
N HIS A 146 0.35 -8.39 -6.72
CA HIS A 146 0.43 -7.30 -7.70
C HIS A 146 0.80 -7.88 -9.08
N ASN A 147 -0.05 -7.61 -10.08
CA ASN A 147 0.17 -7.99 -11.49
C ASN A 147 0.59 -9.46 -11.73
N GLY A 148 0.00 -10.42 -11.00
CA GLY A 148 0.28 -11.85 -11.17
C GLY A 148 1.42 -12.39 -10.30
N TYR A 149 2.01 -11.56 -9.46
CA TYR A 149 3.10 -11.94 -8.57
C TYR A 149 2.74 -11.68 -7.11
N LEU A 150 3.31 -12.47 -6.22
CA LEU A 150 3.19 -12.34 -4.77
C LEU A 150 4.49 -11.78 -4.20
N TYR A 151 4.40 -10.65 -3.53
CA TYR A 151 5.51 -10.01 -2.81
C TYR A 151 5.27 -10.19 -1.31
N GLY A 152 6.20 -10.85 -0.63
CA GLY A 152 5.97 -11.16 0.78
C GLY A 152 7.21 -11.66 1.49
N LEU A 153 7.05 -11.84 2.80
CA LEU A 153 8.10 -12.37 3.66
C LEU A 153 7.86 -13.87 3.83
N TYR A 154 8.82 -14.65 3.33
CA TYR A 154 8.71 -16.11 3.29
C TYR A 154 9.74 -16.72 4.22
N GLY A 155 9.29 -17.55 5.13
CA GLY A 155 10.12 -18.15 6.16
C GLY A 155 9.37 -18.34 7.47
N HIS A 156 9.97 -19.15 8.31
CA HIS A 156 9.53 -19.41 9.67
C HIS A 156 10.79 -19.50 10.53
N GLY A 157 10.93 -18.65 11.55
CA GLY A 157 12.16 -18.68 12.35
C GLY A 157 12.34 -17.53 13.32
N ALA A 158 13.55 -17.48 13.87
CA ALA A 158 14.03 -16.43 14.77
C ALA A 158 14.13 -15.07 14.06
N HIS A 159 14.37 -14.03 14.86
CA HIS A 159 14.61 -12.67 14.37
C HIS A 159 15.65 -12.64 13.24
N GLY A 160 15.38 -11.89 12.18
CA GLY A 160 16.23 -11.75 10.99
C GLY A 160 16.06 -12.83 9.93
N VAL A 161 15.27 -13.88 10.19
CA VAL A 161 15.17 -15.06 9.31
C VAL A 161 13.81 -15.12 8.60
N ALA A 162 13.73 -14.42 7.47
CA ALA A 162 12.74 -14.58 6.40
C ALA A 162 13.10 -13.57 5.28
N PRO A 163 13.47 -14.02 4.07
CA PRO A 163 13.64 -13.12 2.94
C PRO A 163 12.34 -12.46 2.52
N LEU A 164 12.47 -11.26 1.95
CA LEU A 164 11.48 -10.70 1.05
C LEU A 164 11.64 -11.40 -0.31
N GLN A 165 10.58 -11.99 -0.83
CA GLN A 165 10.62 -12.66 -2.14
C GLN A 165 9.51 -12.16 -3.05
N CYS A 166 9.75 -12.26 -4.35
CA CYS A 166 8.75 -12.20 -5.39
C CYS A 166 8.52 -13.61 -5.94
N VAL A 167 7.25 -14.03 -5.99
CA VAL A 167 6.86 -15.35 -6.45
C VAL A 167 5.81 -15.22 -7.54
N ASN A 168 5.97 -15.94 -8.64
CA ASN A 168 4.94 -16.05 -9.67
C ASN A 168 3.73 -16.82 -9.12
N LEU A 169 2.55 -16.18 -9.07
CA LEU A 169 1.36 -16.79 -8.48
C LEU A 169 0.88 -18.02 -9.27
N LEU A 170 1.06 -18.04 -10.59
CA LEU A 170 0.58 -19.12 -11.45
C LEU A 170 1.43 -20.39 -11.33
N THR A 171 2.73 -20.24 -11.11
CA THR A 171 3.69 -21.36 -11.18
C THR A 171 4.31 -21.71 -9.82
N GLY A 172 4.30 -20.78 -8.85
CA GLY A 172 5.01 -20.91 -7.59
C GLY A 172 6.52 -20.75 -7.74
N GLU A 173 6.99 -20.23 -8.88
CA GLU A 173 8.39 -19.95 -9.14
C GLU A 173 8.84 -18.72 -8.34
N GLU A 174 9.97 -18.83 -7.65
CA GLU A 174 10.64 -17.69 -7.03
C GLU A 174 11.33 -16.89 -8.14
N MET A 175 10.92 -15.63 -8.29
CA MET A 175 11.50 -14.73 -9.28
C MET A 175 12.78 -14.07 -8.76
N TRP A 176 12.76 -13.69 -7.48
CA TRP A 176 13.92 -13.22 -6.73
C TRP A 176 13.69 -13.34 -5.22
N SER A 177 14.79 -13.34 -4.47
CA SER A 177 14.82 -13.38 -3.02
C SER A 177 15.85 -12.39 -2.47
N GLN A 178 15.46 -11.62 -1.46
CA GLN A 178 16.31 -10.65 -0.78
C GLN A 178 16.28 -10.87 0.73
N GLU A 179 17.44 -11.18 1.29
CA GLU A 179 17.62 -11.43 2.72
C GLU A 179 17.59 -10.15 3.57
N GLY A 180 17.44 -10.32 4.89
CA GLY A 180 17.62 -9.26 5.88
C GLY A 180 16.34 -8.59 6.39
N PHE A 181 15.17 -9.19 6.16
CA PHE A 181 13.89 -8.64 6.58
C PHE A 181 13.29 -9.31 7.82
N GLY A 182 13.39 -10.64 7.94
CA GLY A 182 12.79 -11.39 9.04
C GLY A 182 11.25 -11.37 9.02
N PRO A 183 10.59 -11.98 10.03
CA PRO A 183 9.13 -12.09 10.11
C PRO A 183 8.43 -10.76 10.44
N GLY A 184 8.47 -9.82 9.50
CA GLY A 184 7.82 -8.51 9.54
C GLY A 184 6.45 -8.47 8.87
N GLY A 185 6.13 -7.36 8.20
CA GLY A 185 4.87 -7.17 7.48
C GLY A 185 5.05 -6.45 6.13
N VAL A 186 4.18 -6.73 5.17
CA VAL A 186 4.18 -6.08 3.84
C VAL A 186 2.84 -5.42 3.54
N LEU A 187 2.86 -4.33 2.77
CA LEU A 187 1.68 -3.68 2.21
C LEU A 187 2.01 -3.09 0.83
N LEU A 188 1.00 -3.00 -0.05
CA LEU A 188 1.10 -2.28 -1.32
C LEU A 188 0.55 -0.86 -1.10
N VAL A 189 1.35 0.16 -1.37
CA VAL A 189 0.99 1.58 -1.25
C VAL A 189 1.56 2.37 -2.41
N ASP A 190 0.69 3.13 -3.10
CA ASP A 190 1.08 3.98 -4.23
C ASP A 190 1.94 3.26 -5.29
N GLY A 191 1.58 2.01 -5.60
CA GLY A 191 2.31 1.18 -6.56
C GLY A 191 3.64 0.62 -6.06
N LEU A 192 4.01 0.83 -4.79
CA LEU A 192 5.22 0.30 -4.18
C LEU A 192 4.92 -0.75 -3.10
N ILE A 193 5.83 -1.68 -2.92
CA ILE A 193 5.81 -2.62 -1.79
C ILE A 193 6.50 -1.95 -0.61
N MET A 194 5.75 -1.65 0.43
CA MET A 194 6.29 -1.21 1.72
C MET A 194 6.46 -2.42 2.64
N VAL A 195 7.66 -2.57 3.16
CA VAL A 195 8.02 -3.64 4.10
C VAL A 195 8.40 -3.02 5.43
N LEU A 196 7.78 -3.47 6.51
CA LEU A 196 8.33 -3.30 7.86
C LEU A 196 9.11 -4.56 8.19
N SER A 197 10.44 -4.47 8.23
CA SER A 197 11.27 -5.58 8.70
C SER A 197 11.01 -5.87 10.17
N ASP A 198 11.31 -7.09 10.61
CA ASP A 198 11.12 -7.49 11.99
C ASP A 198 11.95 -6.65 12.97
N ALA A 199 13.07 -6.12 12.51
CA ALA A 199 13.95 -5.21 13.23
C ALA A 199 13.42 -3.78 13.29
N GLY A 200 12.33 -3.43 12.61
CA GLY A 200 11.75 -2.08 12.64
C GLY A 200 12.29 -1.12 11.59
N THR A 201 12.82 -1.65 10.48
CA THR A 201 13.22 -0.85 9.32
C THR A 201 12.09 -0.84 8.31
N LEU A 202 11.67 0.35 7.87
CA LEU A 202 10.78 0.51 6.73
C LEU A 202 11.59 0.53 5.44
N VAL A 203 11.14 -0.24 4.45
CA VAL A 203 11.77 -0.31 3.13
C VAL A 203 10.68 -0.19 2.06
N LEU A 204 10.91 0.66 1.06
CA LEU A 204 10.09 0.75 -0.14
C LEU A 204 10.79 0.03 -1.28
N VAL A 205 10.05 -0.81 -2.00
CA VAL A 205 10.56 -1.67 -3.07
C VAL A 205 9.63 -1.57 -4.27
N GLN A 206 10.22 -1.53 -5.48
CA GLN A 206 9.44 -1.62 -6.72
C GLN A 206 8.84 -3.03 -6.86
N PRO A 207 7.56 -3.19 -7.21
CA PRO A 207 6.95 -4.49 -7.49
C PRO A 207 7.35 -4.98 -8.90
N ASP A 208 8.65 -5.18 -9.12
CA ASP A 208 9.20 -5.67 -10.37
C ASP A 208 9.51 -7.18 -10.23
N PRO A 209 8.92 -8.07 -11.04
CA PRO A 209 9.25 -9.49 -10.97
C PRO A 209 10.65 -9.81 -11.50
N THR A 210 11.30 -8.93 -12.26
CA THR A 210 12.60 -9.22 -12.87
C THR A 210 13.78 -9.02 -11.91
N ALA A 211 13.64 -8.12 -10.92
CA ALA A 211 14.68 -7.85 -9.93
C ALA A 211 14.14 -7.15 -8.68
N TYR A 212 14.83 -7.35 -7.56
CA TYR A 212 14.67 -6.51 -6.37
C TYR A 212 15.25 -5.11 -6.61
N THR A 213 14.42 -4.07 -6.49
CA THR A 213 14.87 -2.67 -6.56
C THR A 213 14.34 -1.88 -5.37
N GLU A 214 15.25 -1.52 -4.47
CA GLU A 214 14.97 -0.67 -3.31
C GLU A 214 14.84 0.79 -3.72
N VAL A 215 13.76 1.44 -3.29
CA VAL A 215 13.50 2.87 -3.51
C VAL A 215 13.99 3.70 -2.32
N ALA A 216 13.71 3.23 -1.10
CA ALA A 216 14.07 3.93 0.13
C ALA A 216 14.15 2.97 1.31
N ARG A 217 14.96 3.34 2.31
CA ARG A 217 15.10 2.62 3.57
C ARG A 217 15.23 3.59 4.73
N PHE A 218 14.48 3.32 5.80
CA PHE A 218 14.44 4.17 6.96
C PHE A 218 14.30 3.34 8.24
N LYS A 219 15.19 3.56 9.21
CA LYS A 219 15.10 2.92 10.52
C LYS A 219 14.05 3.63 11.36
N ALA A 220 12.85 3.06 11.42
CA ALA A 220 11.70 3.68 12.06
C ALA A 220 11.56 3.32 13.54
N LEU A 221 11.91 2.09 13.90
CA LEU A 221 11.59 1.50 15.20
C LEU A 221 12.74 0.65 15.74
N THR A 222 12.78 0.52 17.06
CA THR A 222 13.53 -0.50 17.79
C THR A 222 12.60 -1.58 18.35
N GLY A 223 13.15 -2.70 18.82
CA GLY A 223 12.35 -3.83 19.31
C GLY A 223 11.79 -4.69 18.18
N LYS A 224 10.92 -5.62 18.55
CA LYS A 224 10.37 -6.64 17.64
C LYS A 224 9.14 -6.11 16.90
N CYS A 225 9.13 -6.22 15.58
CA CYS A 225 8.08 -5.71 14.69
C CYS A 225 7.46 -6.85 13.85
N TRP A 226 6.68 -7.72 14.48
CA TRP A 226 5.99 -8.83 13.80
C TRP A 226 4.56 -8.45 13.39
N ASN A 227 4.42 -7.28 12.78
CA ASN A 227 3.14 -6.68 12.40
C ASN A 227 3.27 -5.91 11.09
N VAL A 228 2.14 -5.65 10.44
CA VAL A 228 2.05 -4.82 9.24
C VAL A 228 1.91 -3.35 9.65
N PRO A 229 2.58 -2.40 8.99
CA PRO A 229 2.33 -0.97 9.20
C PRO A 229 0.99 -0.57 8.58
N ALA A 230 0.49 0.63 8.89
CA ALA A 230 -0.70 1.22 8.28
C ALA A 230 -0.35 2.56 7.63
N VAL A 231 -1.01 2.89 6.53
CA VAL A 231 -0.84 4.17 5.84
C VAL A 231 -2.20 4.88 5.78
N CYS A 232 -2.27 6.11 6.26
CA CYS A 232 -3.49 6.91 6.24
C CYS A 232 -3.15 8.40 6.29
N ASN A 233 -3.86 9.22 5.52
CA ASN A 233 -3.74 10.68 5.53
C ASN A 233 -2.30 11.20 5.43
N GLY A 234 -1.50 10.63 4.52
CA GLY A 234 -0.10 11.00 4.33
C GLY A 234 0.82 10.61 5.48
N ARG A 235 0.42 9.66 6.32
CA ARG A 235 1.25 9.16 7.44
C ARG A 235 1.38 7.65 7.43
N ILE A 236 2.56 7.19 7.83
CA ILE A 236 2.85 5.79 8.13
C ILE A 236 2.78 5.59 9.63
N TYR A 237 1.92 4.68 10.06
CA TYR A 237 1.81 4.22 11.44
C TYR A 237 2.46 2.87 11.58
N ALA A 238 3.43 2.76 12.46
CA ALA A 238 4.11 1.50 12.74
C ALA A 238 4.30 1.34 14.24
N ARG A 239 4.45 0.09 14.69
CA ARG A 239 4.71 -0.22 16.09
C ARG A 239 5.61 -1.43 16.23
N SER A 240 6.25 -1.52 17.39
CA SER A 240 7.02 -2.66 17.85
C SER A 240 6.51 -3.13 19.22
N THR A 241 7.23 -4.07 19.83
CA THR A 241 7.01 -4.45 21.24
C THR A 241 7.44 -3.38 22.25
N LYS A 242 8.06 -2.28 21.82
CA LYS A 242 8.59 -1.23 22.71
C LYS A 242 7.94 0.14 22.49
N GLU A 243 7.59 0.45 21.25
CA GLU A 243 7.19 1.81 20.89
C GLU A 243 6.25 1.82 19.66
N GLY A 244 5.67 2.98 19.38
CA GLY A 244 4.88 3.25 18.18
C GLY A 244 5.28 4.59 17.57
N VAL A 245 5.19 4.70 16.25
CA VAL A 245 5.55 5.90 15.49
C VAL A 245 4.44 6.28 14.52
N ALA A 246 4.34 7.59 14.26
CA ALA A 246 3.58 8.17 13.16
C ALA A 246 4.56 9.02 12.35
N LEU A 247 4.87 8.58 11.13
CA LEU A 247 5.85 9.22 10.25
C LEU A 247 5.10 9.95 9.13
N GLU A 248 5.40 11.22 8.90
CA GLU A 248 4.84 11.94 7.78
C GLU A 248 5.50 11.49 6.47
N VAL A 249 4.68 11.24 5.46
CA VAL A 249 5.08 11.07 4.07
C VAL A 249 4.76 12.40 3.40
N PRO A 250 5.71 13.35 3.36
CA PRO A 250 5.45 14.63 2.72
C PRO A 250 5.05 14.39 1.27
N PRO A 251 4.15 15.20 0.69
CA PRO A 251 3.94 15.17 -0.75
C PRO A 251 5.29 15.40 -1.45
N PRO A 252 5.45 14.93 -2.70
CA PRO A 252 6.63 15.24 -3.49
C PRO A 252 6.92 16.74 -3.42
N PRO A 253 8.19 17.16 -3.29
CA PRO A 253 8.52 18.57 -3.30
C PRO A 253 7.94 19.20 -4.56
N LEU A 254 7.31 20.35 -4.40
CA LEU A 254 6.70 21.04 -5.53
C LEU A 254 7.77 21.33 -6.60
N PRO A 255 7.46 21.15 -7.90
CA PRO A 255 8.43 21.39 -8.97
C PRO A 255 9.03 22.79 -8.90
N ALA A 256 10.36 22.91 -8.97
CA ALA A 256 11.05 24.20 -8.84
C ALA A 256 10.49 25.25 -9.82
N LEU A 257 10.39 26.51 -9.38
CA LEU A 257 9.93 27.60 -10.25
C LEU A 257 11.05 28.07 -11.18
N ARG A 258 10.69 28.36 -12.42
CA ARG A 258 11.58 28.96 -13.43
C ARG A 258 11.02 30.31 -13.86
N LEU A 259 11.83 31.36 -13.67
CA LEU A 259 11.60 32.67 -14.27
C LEU A 259 12.18 32.69 -15.69
N SER A 260 11.34 32.92 -16.69
CA SER A 260 11.77 33.03 -18.08
C SER A 260 12.43 34.38 -18.36
N PRO A 261 13.29 34.49 -19.39
CA PRO A 261 13.79 35.77 -19.85
C PRO A 261 12.65 36.77 -20.11
N PRO A 262 12.80 38.05 -19.74
CA PRO A 262 11.79 39.07 -19.99
C PRO A 262 11.44 39.17 -21.48
N GLN A 263 10.14 39.24 -21.79
CA GLN A 263 9.64 39.34 -23.16
C GLN A 263 9.05 40.73 -23.40
N ARG A 264 9.57 41.44 -24.40
CA ARG A 264 8.99 42.72 -24.84
C ARG A 264 7.69 42.46 -25.59
N GLN A 265 6.64 43.18 -25.21
CA GLN A 265 5.32 43.11 -25.84
C GLN A 265 5.20 44.14 -26.99
N PRO A 266 4.25 43.96 -27.93
CA PRO A 266 4.05 44.89 -29.05
C PRO A 266 3.72 46.33 -28.63
N ASP A 267 3.06 46.51 -27.49
CA ASP A 267 2.74 47.82 -26.90
C ASP A 267 3.94 48.48 -26.18
N GLY A 268 5.11 47.82 -26.20
CA GLY A 268 6.33 48.27 -25.56
C GLY A 268 6.49 47.87 -24.10
N SER A 269 5.48 47.26 -23.47
CA SER A 269 5.55 46.72 -22.12
C SER A 269 6.46 45.47 -22.04
N TRP A 270 6.77 45.03 -20.82
CA TRP A 270 7.57 43.83 -20.58
C TRP A 270 6.76 42.79 -19.81
N ARG A 271 6.84 41.53 -20.24
CA ARG A 271 6.25 40.39 -19.54
C ARG A 271 7.33 39.54 -18.89
N LEU A 272 7.17 39.25 -17.61
CA LEU A 272 7.85 38.13 -16.95
C LEU A 272 6.91 36.93 -16.90
N GLN A 273 7.48 35.74 -17.11
CA GLN A 273 6.73 34.48 -17.07
C GLN A 273 7.37 33.52 -16.08
N ILE A 274 6.55 32.94 -15.21
CA ILE A 274 6.96 31.98 -14.17
C ILE A 274 6.19 30.70 -14.40
N ALA A 275 6.90 29.59 -14.53
CA ALA A 275 6.35 28.25 -14.72
C ALA A 275 7.13 27.24 -13.87
N CYS A 276 6.59 26.04 -13.70
CA CYS A 276 7.36 24.94 -13.13
C CYS A 276 8.48 24.50 -14.10
N ALA A 277 9.66 24.19 -13.58
CA ALA A 277 10.83 23.83 -14.37
C ALA A 277 10.63 22.51 -15.14
N ASP A 278 9.76 21.63 -14.64
CA ASP A 278 9.37 20.36 -15.28
C ASP A 278 8.18 20.51 -16.27
N GLY A 279 7.63 21.71 -16.43
CA GLY A 279 6.50 21.99 -17.32
C GLY A 279 5.12 21.70 -16.72
N SER A 280 5.02 21.24 -15.48
CA SER A 280 3.74 21.07 -14.80
C SER A 280 3.01 22.41 -14.57
N PRO A 281 1.66 22.43 -14.53
CA PRO A 281 0.92 23.66 -14.32
C PRO A 281 0.98 24.12 -12.85
N ILE A 282 1.13 25.43 -12.64
CA ILE A 282 0.93 26.07 -11.33
C ILE A 282 -0.58 26.15 -11.05
N ASP A 283 -1.05 25.58 -9.94
CA ASP A 283 -2.44 25.70 -9.49
C ASP A 283 -2.70 27.00 -8.71
N ALA A 284 -3.98 27.33 -8.48
CA ALA A 284 -4.36 28.55 -7.77
C ALA A 284 -3.85 28.62 -6.31
N PRO A 285 -3.92 27.55 -5.50
CA PRO A 285 -3.35 27.56 -4.15
C PRO A 285 -1.84 27.82 -4.11
N ARG A 286 -1.08 27.23 -5.04
CA ARG A 286 0.37 27.47 -5.16
C ARG A 286 0.66 28.88 -5.66
N ALA A 287 -0.07 29.35 -6.66
CA ALA A 287 0.06 30.71 -7.19
C ALA A 287 -0.09 31.78 -6.09
N ALA A 288 -1.00 31.58 -5.13
CA ALA A 288 -1.21 32.50 -4.01
C ALA A 288 0.00 32.62 -3.05
N ARG A 289 0.96 31.69 -3.12
CA ARG A 289 2.19 31.68 -2.31
C ARG A 289 3.42 32.17 -3.07
N ILE A 290 3.29 32.48 -4.36
CA ILE A 290 4.37 32.94 -5.21
C ILE A 290 4.38 34.47 -5.25
N GLU A 291 5.53 35.07 -4.95
CA GLU A 291 5.75 36.51 -5.10
C GLU A 291 6.95 36.82 -6.00
N VAL A 292 6.88 37.95 -6.69
CA VAL A 292 8.02 38.53 -7.40
C VAL A 292 8.47 39.75 -6.63
N ARG A 293 9.79 39.87 -6.42
CA ARG A 293 10.39 41.10 -5.93
C ARG A 293 11.37 41.66 -6.94
N ALA A 294 11.53 42.97 -6.95
CA ALA A 294 12.40 43.69 -7.86
C ALA A 294 13.31 44.67 -7.13
N THR A 295 14.49 44.91 -7.70
CA THR A 295 15.45 45.92 -7.25
C THR A 295 16.22 46.52 -8.42
N THR A 296 16.81 47.69 -8.22
CA THR A 296 17.83 48.27 -9.12
C THR A 296 19.25 47.99 -8.66
N ASN A 297 19.42 47.47 -7.43
CA ASN A 297 20.71 47.11 -6.85
C ASN A 297 20.69 45.64 -6.43
N VAL A 298 21.28 44.76 -7.23
CA VAL A 298 21.32 43.31 -6.97
C VAL A 298 22.07 42.96 -5.67
N ALA A 299 22.96 43.83 -5.19
CA ALA A 299 23.70 43.65 -3.95
C ALA A 299 22.89 44.06 -2.69
N ALA A 300 21.71 44.67 -2.86
CA ALA A 300 20.85 45.02 -1.73
C ALA A 300 20.26 43.78 -1.05
N PRO A 301 20.12 43.78 0.29
CA PRO A 301 19.50 42.66 1.01
C PRO A 301 18.05 42.44 0.56
N LEU A 302 17.56 41.19 0.61
CA LEU A 302 16.24 40.80 0.10
C LEU A 302 15.07 41.58 0.74
N THR A 303 15.27 42.08 1.96
CA THR A 303 14.32 42.96 2.67
C THR A 303 14.05 44.27 1.94
N ASP A 304 15.01 44.73 1.13
CA ASP A 304 14.96 46.01 0.42
C ASP A 304 14.42 45.84 -1.01
N TRP A 305 14.21 44.60 -1.46
CA TRP A 305 13.59 44.32 -2.75
C TRP A 305 12.08 44.52 -2.64
N VAL A 306 11.53 45.33 -3.54
CA VAL A 306 10.12 45.75 -3.49
C VAL A 306 9.25 44.88 -4.38
N GLN A 307 8.00 44.66 -3.96
CA GLN A 307 7.01 44.00 -4.80
C GLN A 307 6.58 44.94 -5.94
N PRO A 308 6.59 44.50 -7.20
CA PRO A 308 6.07 45.28 -8.31
C PRO A 308 4.59 45.65 -8.12
N SER A 309 4.18 46.83 -8.59
CA SER A 309 2.82 47.35 -8.39
C SER A 309 1.73 46.61 -9.18
N THR A 310 2.12 45.89 -10.23
CA THR A 310 1.21 45.06 -11.02
C THR A 310 1.07 43.67 -10.39
N PRO A 311 -0.14 43.11 -10.30
CA PRO A 311 -0.34 41.78 -9.74
C PRO A 311 0.17 40.68 -10.69
N LEU A 312 0.51 39.53 -10.10
CA LEU A 312 0.72 38.30 -10.87
C LEU A 312 -0.62 37.74 -11.34
N ALA A 313 -0.73 37.41 -12.63
CA ALA A 313 -1.89 36.77 -13.21
C ALA A 313 -1.61 35.31 -13.54
N LEU A 314 -2.42 34.38 -13.03
CA LEU A 314 -2.35 32.96 -13.39
C LEU A 314 -3.16 32.72 -14.67
N THR A 315 -2.53 32.14 -15.70
CA THR A 315 -3.20 31.79 -16.96
C THR A 315 -2.63 30.48 -17.48
N ASN A 316 -3.49 29.46 -17.67
CA ASN A 316 -3.12 28.13 -18.18
C ASN A 316 -1.89 27.52 -17.46
N GLY A 317 -1.89 27.55 -16.13
CA GLY A 317 -0.81 26.97 -15.32
C GLY A 317 0.49 27.77 -15.29
N THR A 318 0.48 29.01 -15.77
CA THR A 318 1.66 29.89 -15.83
C THR A 318 1.34 31.24 -15.21
N LEU A 319 2.24 31.76 -14.36
CA LEU A 319 2.12 33.10 -13.80
C LEU A 319 2.77 34.14 -14.71
N ARG A 320 2.11 35.29 -14.86
CA ARG A 320 2.57 36.40 -15.69
C ARG A 320 2.57 37.70 -14.89
N LEU A 321 3.63 38.49 -15.08
CA LEU A 321 3.73 39.85 -14.56
C LEU A 321 3.95 40.79 -15.74
N GLU A 322 2.99 41.66 -16.02
CA GLU A 322 3.14 42.73 -17.00
C GLU A 322 3.77 43.96 -16.33
N GLN A 323 4.75 44.59 -16.97
CA GLN A 323 5.45 45.77 -16.48
C GLN A 323 5.35 46.90 -17.51
N PRO A 324 4.96 48.12 -17.11
CA PRO A 324 4.79 49.22 -18.03
C PRO A 324 6.12 49.66 -18.69
N ALA A 325 6.01 50.18 -19.91
CA ALA A 325 7.16 50.60 -20.72
C ALA A 325 7.86 51.88 -20.20
N ALA A 326 7.13 52.76 -19.50
CA ALA A 326 7.59 54.11 -19.14
C ALA A 326 8.04 54.21 -17.67
N GLY A 327 9.15 54.93 -17.43
CA GLY A 327 9.63 55.27 -16.08
C GLY A 327 10.43 54.17 -15.36
N SER A 328 10.77 53.07 -16.03
CA SER A 328 11.61 52.02 -15.45
C SER A 328 13.10 52.41 -15.54
N PRO A 329 13.88 52.31 -14.44
CA PRO A 329 15.32 52.50 -14.46
C PRO A 329 16.00 51.57 -15.46
N ALA A 330 17.16 51.98 -15.99
CA ALA A 330 17.86 51.30 -17.09
C ALA A 330 18.18 49.82 -16.83
N GLN A 331 18.26 49.40 -15.57
CA GLN A 331 18.45 48.01 -15.18
C GLN A 331 17.59 47.67 -13.95
N ARG A 332 16.90 46.53 -14.02
CA ARG A 332 16.14 45.94 -12.92
C ARG A 332 16.47 44.46 -12.79
N TYR A 333 16.49 43.98 -11.57
CA TYR A 333 16.67 42.58 -11.22
C TYR A 333 15.38 42.07 -10.59
N PHE A 334 15.07 40.80 -10.83
CA PHE A 334 13.86 40.16 -10.34
C PHE A 334 14.22 38.84 -9.66
N ILE A 335 13.52 38.54 -8.58
CA ILE A 335 13.55 37.23 -7.92
C ILE A 335 12.13 36.72 -7.75
N VAL A 336 11.97 35.41 -7.89
CA VAL A 336 10.72 34.71 -7.58
C VAL A 336 10.93 34.00 -6.25
N LEU A 337 10.00 34.19 -5.33
CA LEU A 337 9.99 33.56 -4.03
C LEU A 337 8.70 32.75 -3.89
N GLU A 338 8.80 31.57 -3.33
CA GLU A 338 7.65 30.72 -2.96
C GLU A 338 7.65 30.58 -1.44
N ARG A 339 6.56 31.00 -0.80
CA ARG A 339 6.38 30.98 0.66
C ARG A 339 5.63 29.75 1.14
#